data_AF-A0A3B6VSQ2-F1
#
_entry.id   AF-A0A3B6VSQ2-F1
#
_cell.length_a   1.000
_cell.length_b   1.000
_cell.length_c   1.000
_cell.angle_alpha   90.00
_cell.angle_beta   90.00
_cell.angle_gamma   90.00
#
_symmetry.space_group_name_H-M   'P 1'
#
loop_
_entity.id
_entity.type
_entity.pdbx_description
1 polymer ?
#
loop_
_entity_poly.entity_id
_entity_poly.type
_entity_poly.pdbx_seq_one_letter_code
_entity_poly.pdbx_strand_id
1 'polypeptide(L)'
;MNKAQKIVLLINQKTDEYTRACNQLNAIKSQKARIEKDILYIENQISRETNESQIYKLQDGITILKGKLLDIQVSINRAEAKRDTLKIEIDNHHKYLEGYLNMQKEENINFNPSNIINFSPSINNNNNNNNNNNNNNNNISNLDELKNI
;
A
#
# COMPACT_ATOMS: atom_id res chain seq x y z
N MET A 1 1.63 -29.80 -21.60
CA MET A 1 0.98 -28.60 -21.05
C MET A 1 0.22 -27.89 -22.16
N ASN A 2 -1.10 -27.81 -22.05
CA ASN A 2 -1.97 -27.18 -23.05
C ASN A 2 -1.90 -25.64 -22.99
N LYS A 3 -2.46 -24.95 -23.98
CA LYS A 3 -2.36 -23.49 -24.10
C LYS A 3 -3.01 -22.76 -22.91
N ALA A 4 -4.18 -23.21 -22.45
CA ALA A 4 -4.82 -22.67 -21.24
C ALA A 4 -3.94 -22.81 -19.99
N GLN A 5 -3.33 -23.98 -19.77
CA GLN A 5 -2.40 -24.20 -18.66
C GLN A 5 -1.23 -23.21 -18.74
N LYS A 6 -0.70 -22.92 -19.93
CA LYS A 6 0.40 -21.94 -20.12
C LYS A 6 -0.04 -20.53 -19.73
N ILE A 7 -1.26 -20.13 -20.09
CA ILE A 7 -1.82 -18.82 -19.74
C ILE A 7 -2.01 -18.72 -18.21
N VAL A 8 -2.56 -19.76 -17.57
CA VAL A 8 -2.73 -19.81 -16.11
C VAL A 8 -1.39 -19.71 -15.38
N LEU A 9 -0.35 -20.42 -15.86
CA LEU A 9 0.99 -20.30 -15.28
C LEU A 9 1.52 -18.87 -15.36
N LEU A 10 1.32 -18.19 -16.49
CA LEU A 10 1.74 -16.80 -16.67
C LEU A 10 0.98 -15.84 -15.74
N ILE A 11 -0.33 -16.03 -15.57
CA ILE A 11 -1.15 -15.27 -14.61
C ILE A 11 -0.58 -15.43 -13.20
N ASN A 12 -0.25 -16.65 -12.78
CA ASN A 12 0.31 -16.91 -11.45
C ASN A 12 1.67 -16.22 -11.26
N GLN A 13 2.57 -16.34 -12.25
CA GLN A 13 3.88 -15.66 -12.22
C GLN A 13 3.73 -14.14 -12.07
N LYS A 14 2.83 -13.53 -12.83
CA LYS A 14 2.58 -12.09 -12.77
C LYS A 14 1.92 -11.66 -11.47
N THR A 15 1.07 -12.51 -10.91
CA THR A 15 0.43 -12.28 -9.60
C THR A 15 1.45 -12.32 -8.45
N ASP A 16 2.42 -13.22 -8.52
CA ASP A 16 3.54 -13.26 -7.57
C ASP A 16 4.40 -11.99 -7.67
N GLU A 17 4.73 -11.57 -8.89
CA GLU A 17 5.46 -10.32 -9.13
C GLU A 17 4.68 -9.09 -8.63
N TYR A 18 3.36 -9.05 -8.85
CA TYR A 18 2.48 -7.98 -8.37
C TYR A 18 2.49 -7.93 -6.84
N THR A 19 2.38 -9.08 -6.18
CA THR A 19 2.42 -9.18 -4.72
C THR A 19 3.75 -8.65 -4.17
N ARG A 20 4.87 -9.02 -4.80
CA ARG A 20 6.20 -8.50 -4.43
C ARG A 20 6.30 -6.99 -4.63
N ALA A 21 5.76 -6.46 -5.73
CA ALA A 21 5.74 -5.02 -5.99
C ALA A 21 4.91 -4.26 -4.94
N CYS A 22 3.75 -4.79 -4.53
CA CYS A 22 2.93 -4.23 -3.45
C CYS A 22 3.70 -4.19 -2.11
N ASN A 23 4.39 -5.28 -1.76
CA ASN A 23 5.19 -5.34 -0.53
C ASN A 23 6.34 -4.33 -0.55
N GLN A 24 7.04 -4.21 -1.69
CA GLN A 24 8.09 -3.21 -1.87
C GLN A 24 7.54 -1.79 -1.73
N LEU A 25 6.40 -1.49 -2.36
CA LEU A 25 5.75 -0.18 -2.24
C LEU A 25 5.40 0.16 -0.78
N ASN A 26 4.84 -0.80 -0.03
CA ASN A 26 4.50 -0.62 1.37
C ASN A 26 5.74 -0.39 2.25
N ALA A 27 6.84 -1.10 1.98
CA ALA A 27 8.11 -0.88 2.67
C ALA A 27 8.65 0.53 2.42
N ILE A 28 8.65 1.01 1.16
CA ILE A 28 9.10 2.36 0.81
C ILE A 28 8.19 3.43 1.44
N LYS A 29 6.86 3.25 1.43
CA LYS A 29 5.92 4.15 2.11
C LYS A 29 6.17 4.21 3.62
N SER A 30 6.51 3.07 4.23
CA SER A 30 6.88 3.02 5.65
C SER A 30 8.19 3.76 5.94
N GLN A 31 9.17 3.69 5.04
CA GLN A 31 10.41 4.48 5.15
C GLN A 31 10.12 5.98 5.03
N LYS A 32 9.26 6.40 4.09
CA LYS A 32 8.81 7.80 3.97
C LYS A 32 8.26 8.32 5.29
N ALA A 33 7.32 7.59 5.88
CA ALA A 33 6.68 7.98 7.14
C ALA A 33 7.67 8.05 8.32
N ARG A 34 8.72 7.23 8.32
CA ARG A 34 9.80 7.33 9.33
C ARG A 34 10.61 8.62 9.16
N ILE A 35 11.02 8.94 7.93
CA ILE A 35 11.77 10.18 7.67
C ILE A 35 10.93 11.42 7.98
N GLU A 36 9.63 11.42 7.66
CA GLU A 36 8.73 12.53 8.03
C GLU A 36 8.66 12.73 9.55
N LYS A 37 8.64 11.63 10.33
CA LYS A 37 8.71 11.70 11.80
C LYS A 37 10.05 12.22 12.29
N ASP A 38 11.16 11.80 11.68
CA ASP A 38 12.50 12.26 12.05
C ASP A 38 12.66 13.77 11.78
N ILE A 39 12.13 14.27 10.66
CA ILE A 39 12.10 15.70 10.37
C ILE A 39 11.31 16.45 11.44
N LEU A 40 10.08 16.01 11.73
CA LEU A 40 9.24 16.64 12.75
C LEU A 40 9.92 16.63 14.13
N TYR A 41 10.61 15.54 14.48
CA TYR A 41 11.38 15.46 15.71
C TYR A 41 12.50 16.51 15.75
N ILE A 42 13.28 16.64 14.67
CA ILE A 42 14.37 17.63 14.60
C ILE A 42 13.83 19.06 14.59
N GLU A 43 12.73 19.34 13.90
CA GLU A 43 12.05 20.64 13.94
C GLU A 43 11.63 21.02 15.36
N ASN A 44 11.14 20.05 16.14
CA ASN A 44 10.84 20.23 17.56
C ASN A 44 12.08 20.42 18.44
N GLN A 45 13.24 19.87 18.07
CA GLN A 45 14.51 20.14 18.77
C GLN A 45 14.99 21.57 18.49
N ILE A 46 14.95 21.99 17.22
CA ILE A 46 15.34 23.36 16.82
C ILE A 46 14.53 24.42 17.56
N SER A 47 13.22 24.22 17.73
CA SER A 47 12.36 25.20 18.41
C SER A 47 12.68 25.40 19.91
N ARG A 48 13.46 24.50 20.51
CA ARG A 48 13.86 24.53 21.93
C ARG A 48 15.35 24.80 22.11
N GLU A 49 16.13 24.76 21.03
CA GLU A 49 17.56 24.98 21.05
C GLU A 49 17.87 26.48 21.08
N THR A 50 18.86 26.87 21.87
CA THR A 50 19.32 28.27 21.99
C THR A 50 20.73 28.46 21.45
N ASN A 51 21.49 27.37 21.28
CA ASN A 51 22.81 27.40 20.68
C ASN A 51 22.70 27.47 19.15
N GLU A 52 23.06 28.62 18.58
CA GLU A 52 23.00 28.88 17.15
C GLU A 52 23.81 27.89 16.29
N SER A 53 24.99 27.48 16.76
CA SER A 53 25.81 26.48 16.06
C SER A 53 25.10 25.12 16.00
N GLN A 54 24.39 24.76 17.07
CA GLN A 54 23.63 23.52 17.11
C GLN A 54 22.37 23.60 16.24
N ILE A 55 21.71 24.76 16.20
CA ILE A 55 20.59 25.02 15.27
C ILE A 55 21.03 24.79 13.82
N TYR A 56 22.17 25.35 13.40
CA TYR A 56 22.66 25.15 12.03
C TYR A 56 22.92 23.68 11.70
N LYS A 57 23.52 22.92 12.62
CA LYS A 57 23.74 21.47 12.43
C LYS A 57 22.43 20.70 12.28
N LEU A 58 21.41 21.05 13.06
CA LEU A 58 20.08 20.43 12.98
C LEU A 58 19.38 20.80 11.65
N GLN A 59 19.52 22.04 11.18
CA GLN A 59 18.99 22.49 9.88
C GLN A 59 19.67 21.78 8.70
N ASP A 60 20.98 21.55 8.76
CA ASP A 60 21.69 20.72 7.78
C ASP A 60 21.13 19.28 7.77
N GLY A 61 20.88 18.72 8.96
CA GLY A 61 20.23 17.42 9.11
C GLY A 61 18.86 17.36 8.44
N ILE A 62 18.00 18.37 8.65
CA ILE A 62 16.70 18.49 7.97
C ILE A 62 16.88 18.55 6.45
N THR A 63 17.85 19.32 5.96
CA THR A 63 18.10 19.48 4.53
C THR A 63 18.46 18.13 3.89
N ILE A 64 19.31 17.34 4.54
CA ILE A 64 19.66 15.98 4.10
C ILE A 64 18.42 15.07 4.10
N LEU A 65 17.60 15.10 5.14
CA LEU A 65 16.38 14.28 5.23
C LEU A 65 15.33 14.69 4.17
N LYS A 66 15.19 15.98 3.87
CA LYS A 66 14.33 16.49 2.78
C LYS A 66 14.82 16.00 1.41
N GLY A 67 16.13 15.97 1.18
CA GLY A 67 16.71 15.32 0.00
C GLY A 67 16.31 13.86 -0.12
N LYS A 68 16.47 13.08 0.96
CA LYS A 68 16.05 11.67 1.01
C LYS A 68 14.55 11.48 0.75
N LEU A 69 13.69 12.40 1.21
CA LEU A 69 12.25 12.34 0.92
C LEU A 69 11.95 12.47 -0.57
N LEU A 70 12.66 13.33 -1.29
CA LEU A 70 12.51 13.46 -2.74
C LEU A 70 12.90 12.15 -3.44
N ASP A 71 14.02 11.55 -3.06
CA ASP A 71 14.47 10.26 -3.62
C ASP A 71 13.49 9.12 -3.32
N ILE A 72 12.94 9.09 -2.11
CA ILE A 72 11.89 8.14 -1.72
C ILE A 72 10.63 8.37 -2.55
N GLN A 73 10.23 9.62 -2.78
CA GLN A 73 9.04 9.92 -3.58
C GLN A 73 9.20 9.43 -5.03
N VAL A 74 10.38 9.63 -5.63
CA VAL A 74 10.70 9.07 -6.94
C VAL A 74 10.60 7.53 -6.92
N SER A 75 11.09 6.89 -5.85
CA SER A 75 11.03 5.44 -5.68
C SER A 75 9.60 4.92 -5.51
N ILE A 76 8.74 5.66 -4.79
CA ILE A 76 7.29 5.38 -4.67
C ILE A 76 6.65 5.42 -6.06
N ASN A 77 6.85 6.49 -6.82
CA ASN A 77 6.24 6.65 -8.14
C ASN A 77 6.64 5.51 -9.08
N ARG A 78 7.92 5.09 -9.06
CA ARG A 78 8.40 3.93 -9.84
C ARG A 78 7.75 2.62 -9.40
N ALA A 79 7.63 2.39 -8.09
CA ALA A 79 7.01 1.18 -7.56
C ALA A 79 5.51 1.12 -7.86
N GLU A 80 4.80 2.24 -7.80
CA GLU A 80 3.38 2.36 -8.19
C GLU A 80 3.20 2.07 -9.68
N ALA A 81 4.00 2.67 -10.55
CA ALA A 81 3.96 2.40 -11.98
C ALA A 81 4.17 0.92 -12.31
N LYS A 82 5.14 0.27 -11.64
CA LYS A 82 5.40 -1.18 -11.80
C LYS A 82 4.20 -2.02 -11.34
N ARG A 83 3.64 -1.72 -10.16
CA ARG A 83 2.46 -2.41 -9.63
C ARG A 83 1.28 -2.30 -10.60
N ASP A 84 1.01 -1.10 -11.11
CA ASP A 84 -0.13 -0.84 -11.97
C ASP A 84 0.03 -1.51 -13.34
N THR A 85 1.25 -1.52 -13.89
CA THR A 85 1.58 -2.26 -15.10
C THR A 85 1.32 -3.77 -14.93
N LEU A 86 1.81 -4.36 -13.83
CA LEU A 86 1.59 -5.79 -13.56
C LEU A 86 0.11 -6.12 -13.39
N LYS A 87 -0.67 -5.23 -12.76
CA LYS A 87 -2.12 -5.39 -12.64
C LYS A 87 -2.79 -5.44 -14.02
N ILE A 88 -2.44 -4.53 -14.91
CA ILE A 88 -2.95 -4.49 -16.29
C ILE A 88 -2.56 -5.77 -17.04
N GLU A 89 -1.32 -6.25 -16.90
CA GLU A 89 -0.87 -7.50 -17.53
C GLU A 89 -1.69 -8.71 -17.05
N ILE A 90 -1.94 -8.81 -15.74
CA ILE A 90 -2.79 -9.87 -15.15
C ILE A 90 -4.20 -9.80 -15.73
N ASP A 91 -4.82 -8.63 -15.76
CA ASP A 91 -6.18 -8.44 -16.30
C ASP A 91 -6.25 -8.83 -17.79
N ASN A 92 -5.24 -8.45 -18.57
CA ASN A 92 -5.15 -8.81 -19.98
C ASN A 92 -4.99 -10.33 -20.19
N HIS A 93 -4.19 -11.01 -19.35
CA HIS A 93 -4.05 -12.46 -19.43
C HIS A 93 -5.32 -13.20 -19.03
N HIS A 94 -6.09 -12.70 -18.06
CA HIS A 94 -7.42 -13.24 -17.74
C HIS A 94 -8.38 -13.11 -18.93
N LYS A 95 -8.45 -11.95 -19.59
CA LYS A 95 -9.26 -11.76 -20.80
C LYS A 95 -8.84 -12.69 -21.93
N TYR A 96 -7.52 -12.90 -22.10
CA TYR A 96 -7.00 -13.82 -23.11
C TYR A 96 -7.38 -15.28 -22.81
N LEU A 97 -7.33 -15.71 -21.54
CA LEU A 97 -7.77 -17.03 -21.12
C LEU A 97 -9.26 -17.24 -21.41
N GLU A 98 -10.09 -16.27 -21.03
CA GLU A 98 -11.53 -16.30 -21.27
C GLU A 98 -11.84 -16.43 -22.78
N GLY A 99 -11.22 -15.61 -23.61
CA GLY A 99 -11.36 -15.70 -25.07
C GLY A 99 -10.95 -17.07 -25.62
N TYR A 100 -9.83 -17.63 -25.16
CA TYR A 100 -9.39 -18.97 -25.56
C TYR A 100 -10.37 -20.06 -25.16
N LEU A 101 -10.90 -20.02 -23.94
CA LEU A 101 -11.88 -21.00 -23.46
C LEU A 101 -13.20 -20.94 -24.24
N ASN A 102 -13.64 -19.75 -24.63
CA ASN A 102 -14.85 -19.59 -25.44
C ASN A 102 -14.68 -20.18 -26.84
N MET A 103 -13.53 -19.94 -27.50
CA MET A 103 -13.22 -20.57 -28.79
C MET A 103 -13.24 -22.11 -28.71
N GLN A 104 -12.66 -22.70 -27.66
CA GLN A 104 -12.65 -24.16 -27.52
C GLN A 104 -14.05 -24.76 -27.34
N LYS A 105 -14.96 -24.03 -26.68
CA LYS A 105 -16.37 -24.45 -26.54
C LYS A 105 -17.10 -24.42 -27.89
N GLU A 106 -16.89 -23.38 -28.69
CA GLU A 106 -17.48 -23.26 -30.02
C GLU A 106 -16.98 -24.36 -30.98
N GLU A 107 -15.72 -24.78 -30.83
CA GLU A 107 -15.11 -25.85 -31.62
C GLU A 107 -15.47 -27.28 -31.14
N ASN A 108 -16.34 -27.43 -30.12
CA ASN A 108 -16.71 -28.73 -29.52
C ASN A 108 -15.52 -29.54 -28.98
N ILE A 109 -14.43 -28.87 -28.61
CA ILE A 109 -13.23 -29.50 -28.04
C ILE A 109 -13.43 -29.56 -26.53
N ASN A 110 -13.57 -30.78 -26.00
CA ASN A 110 -13.87 -31.03 -24.58
C ASN A 110 -12.68 -30.59 -23.68
N PHE A 111 -12.72 -29.36 -23.18
CA PHE A 111 -11.70 -28.81 -22.28
C PHE A 111 -12.19 -28.83 -20.83
N ASN A 112 -11.49 -29.60 -19.97
CA ASN A 112 -11.79 -29.64 -18.54
C ASN A 112 -10.90 -28.64 -17.75
N PRO A 113 -11.43 -27.56 -17.15
CA PRO A 113 -10.65 -26.54 -16.47
C PRO A 113 -10.25 -26.90 -15.02
N SER A 114 -10.42 -28.14 -14.55
CA SER A 114 -10.36 -28.49 -13.11
C SER A 114 -9.05 -28.20 -12.34
N ASN A 115 -8.02 -27.61 -12.96
CA ASN A 115 -6.82 -27.16 -12.25
C ASN A 115 -6.76 -25.63 -12.06
N ILE A 116 -7.89 -24.92 -12.15
CA ILE A 116 -7.96 -23.50 -11.76
C ILE A 116 -7.77 -23.41 -10.24
N ILE A 117 -6.55 -23.11 -9.81
CA ILE A 117 -6.25 -22.73 -8.44
C ILE A 117 -6.87 -21.35 -8.23
N ASN A 118 -7.95 -21.31 -7.45
CA ASN A 118 -8.57 -20.07 -6.98
C ASN A 118 -7.60 -19.37 -6.03
N PHE A 119 -6.78 -18.44 -6.53
CA PHE A 119 -5.97 -17.59 -5.68
C PHE A 119 -6.65 -16.22 -5.54
N SER A 120 -7.34 -16.04 -4.41
CA SER A 120 -7.66 -14.71 -3.90
C SER A 120 -6.39 -14.14 -3.27
N PRO A 121 -5.83 -13.02 -3.75
CA PRO A 121 -4.73 -12.37 -3.06
C PRO A 121 -5.22 -11.99 -1.66
N SER A 122 -4.63 -12.56 -0.61
CA SER A 122 -4.83 -12.06 0.75
C SER A 122 -4.13 -10.69 0.84
N ILE A 123 -4.86 -9.63 0.47
CA ILE A 123 -4.47 -8.26 0.79
C ILE A 123 -4.63 -8.14 2.30
N ASN A 124 -3.55 -8.40 3.05
CA ASN A 124 -3.49 -8.07 4.46
C ASN A 124 -3.45 -6.54 4.58
N ASN A 125 -4.64 -5.94 4.56
CA ASN A 125 -4.87 -4.53 4.77
C ASN A 125 -4.76 -4.23 6.27
N ASN A 126 -3.61 -4.55 6.88
CA ASN A 126 -3.26 -4.05 8.21
C ASN A 126 -2.86 -2.57 8.09
N ASN A 127 -3.84 -1.75 7.71
CA ASN A 127 -3.88 -0.35 8.10
C ASN A 127 -4.10 -0.33 9.61
N ASN A 128 -2.99 -0.42 10.36
CA ASN A 128 -2.96 -0.02 11.76
C ASN A 128 -3.09 1.52 11.80
N ASN A 129 -4.29 2.03 11.48
CA ASN A 129 -4.73 3.32 11.95
C ASN A 129 -5.07 3.17 13.44
N ASN A 130 -4.04 3.24 14.27
CA ASN A 130 -4.22 3.68 15.66
C ASN A 130 -4.62 5.16 15.63
N ASN A 131 -5.88 5.41 15.31
CA ASN A 131 -6.57 6.62 15.73
C ASN A 131 -6.79 6.47 17.23
N ASN A 132 -5.84 6.99 18.00
CA ASN A 132 -6.09 7.39 19.39
C ASN A 132 -7.08 8.55 19.35
N ASN A 133 -8.38 8.23 19.24
CA ASN A 133 -9.44 9.17 19.61
C ASN A 133 -9.68 9.01 21.10
N ASN A 134 -9.02 9.88 21.87
CA ASN A 134 -9.41 10.20 23.24
C ASN A 134 -10.84 10.80 23.21
N ASN A 135 -11.85 9.95 23.32
CA ASN A 135 -13.19 10.37 23.75
C ASN A 135 -13.34 10.07 25.24
N ASN A 136 -12.91 11.02 26.05
CA ASN A 136 -13.35 11.16 27.44
C ASN A 136 -14.82 11.60 27.42
N ASN A 137 -15.75 10.64 27.31
CA ASN A 137 -17.15 10.85 27.69
C ASN A 137 -17.35 10.31 29.10
N ASN A 138 -17.09 11.17 30.08
CA ASN A 138 -17.55 10.96 31.44
C ASN A 138 -19.01 11.46 31.57
N ASN A 139 -19.85 10.56 32.11
CA ASN A 139 -21.10 10.81 32.82
C ASN A 139 -22.27 11.44 32.05
N ILE A 140 -23.10 10.57 31.48
CA ILE A 140 -24.56 10.74 31.56
C ILE A 140 -25.00 10.14 32.90
N SER A 141 -25.35 11.00 33.85
CA SER A 141 -26.20 10.63 34.99
C SER A 141 -27.09 11.81 35.35
N ASN A 142 -28.40 11.54 35.28
CA ASN A 142 -29.53 12.26 35.85
C ASN A 142 -30.04 13.51 35.11
N LEU A 143 -30.99 13.25 34.22
CA LEU A 143 -32.27 13.95 34.23
C LEU A 143 -32.87 13.82 35.64
N ASP A 144 -33.02 14.94 36.33
CA ASP A 144 -34.23 15.35 37.06
C ASP A 144 -33.89 16.57 37.92
N GLU A 145 -34.87 17.47 38.07
CA GLU A 145 -34.85 18.65 38.99
C GLU A 145 -34.02 19.85 38.48
N LEU A 146 -34.55 21.03 38.13
CA LEU A 146 -35.70 21.77 38.65
C LEU A 146 -36.20 22.79 37.61
N LYS A 147 -37.52 22.83 37.49
CA LYS A 147 -38.30 24.00 37.10
C LYS A 147 -38.03 25.16 38.07
N ASN A 148 -38.16 26.38 37.55
CA ASN A 148 -38.39 27.65 38.27
C ASN A 148 -37.20 28.24 39.03
N ILE A 149 -36.57 29.29 38.47
CA ILE A 149 -36.74 30.73 38.81
C ILE A 149 -35.90 31.54 37.83
#